data_AF-A0A7Y3AC71-F1
#
_entry.id   AF-A0A7Y3AC71-F1
#
_cell.length_a   1.000
_cell.length_b   1.000
_cell.length_c   1.000
_cell.angle_alpha   90.00
_cell.angle_beta   90.00
_cell.angle_gamma   90.00
#
_symmetry.space_group_name_H-M   'P 1'
#
loop_
_entity.id
_entity.type
_entity.pdbx_description
1 polymer ?
#
loop_
_entity_poly.entity_id
_entity_poly.type
_entity_poly.pdbx_seq_one_letter_code
_entity_poly.pdbx_strand_id
1 'polypeptide(L)'
;MTAKNDLLDFKKMWAWLCGYPSHDQEYYMKHVAKLQANWVNNCPLSNKNEEKDCDGCKMLWKSDRGTLCTDTRSPLHKWKNTGINRPNDRSYYASQIAVLAMKFLRSQPSKAT
;
A
#
# COMPACT_ATOMS: atom_id res chain seq x y z
N MET A 1 -10.31 14.18 8.54
CA MET A 1 -9.52 13.27 9.41
C MET A 1 -9.13 11.95 8.70
N THR A 2 -9.14 11.91 7.36
CA THR A 2 -9.14 10.65 6.59
C THR A 2 -7.74 10.09 6.33
N ALA A 3 -6.77 10.94 5.95
CA ALA A 3 -5.44 10.50 5.49
C ALA A 3 -4.62 9.61 6.46
N LYS A 4 -4.76 9.80 7.78
CA LYS A 4 -4.04 8.97 8.76
C LYS A 4 -4.66 7.57 8.88
N ASN A 5 -5.99 7.48 8.82
CA ASN A 5 -6.69 6.19 8.85
C ASN A 5 -6.44 5.42 7.56
N ASP A 6 -6.50 6.10 6.42
CA ASP A 6 -6.18 5.52 5.10
C ASP A 6 -4.76 4.95 5.08
N LEU A 7 -3.80 5.65 5.67
CA LEU A 7 -2.42 5.18 5.76
C LEU A 7 -2.24 4.03 6.77
N LEU A 8 -3.01 4.01 7.86
CA LEU A 8 -3.04 2.87 8.78
C LEU A 8 -3.61 1.63 8.10
N ASP A 9 -4.67 1.78 7.33
CA ASP A 9 -5.29 0.67 6.61
C ASP A 9 -4.43 0.19 5.44
N PHE A 10 -3.75 1.11 4.74
CA PHE A 10 -2.70 0.78 3.79
C PHE A 10 -1.63 -0.08 4.45
N LYS A 11 -1.10 0.35 5.61
CA LYS A 11 -0.10 -0.40 6.37
C LYS A 11 -0.61 -1.80 6.75
N LYS A 12 -1.84 -1.90 7.25
CA LYS A 12 -2.45 -3.19 7.67
C LYS A 12 -2.58 -4.15 6.49
N MET A 13 -3.09 -3.69 5.36
CA MET A 13 -3.22 -4.52 4.15
C MET A 13 -1.87 -5.11 3.73
N TRP A 14 -0.83 -4.26 3.63
CA TRP A 14 0.49 -4.73 3.21
C TRP A 14 1.17 -5.63 4.25
N ALA A 15 0.96 -5.37 5.54
CA ALA A 15 1.44 -6.26 6.59
C ALA A 15 0.74 -7.64 6.53
N TRP A 16 -0.55 -7.67 6.18
CA TRP A 16 -1.27 -8.91 6.00
C TRP A 16 -0.79 -9.66 4.75
N LEU A 17 -0.67 -8.98 3.59
CA LEU A 17 -0.15 -9.57 2.36
C LEU A 17 1.30 -10.07 2.50
N CYS A 18 2.07 -9.52 3.44
CA CYS A 18 3.37 -10.06 3.81
C CYS A 18 3.26 -11.47 4.42
N GLY A 19 2.27 -11.71 5.28
CA GLY A 19 2.01 -13.02 5.89
C GLY A 19 1.26 -13.99 4.97
N TYR A 20 0.52 -13.45 3.99
CA TYR A 20 -0.31 -14.23 3.07
C TYR A 20 -0.03 -13.86 1.60
N PRO A 21 1.17 -14.17 1.09
CA PRO A 21 1.64 -13.72 -0.23
C PRO A 21 0.88 -14.35 -1.41
N SER A 22 0.11 -15.40 -1.19
CA SER A 22 -0.74 -16.03 -2.21
C SER A 22 -1.97 -15.21 -2.59
N HIS A 23 -2.30 -14.20 -1.78
CA HIS A 23 -3.49 -13.36 -1.97
C HIS A 23 -3.11 -11.97 -2.50
N ASP A 24 -4.13 -11.18 -2.81
CA ASP A 24 -4.00 -9.82 -3.32
C ASP A 24 -4.86 -8.80 -2.55
N GLN A 25 -4.81 -7.54 -2.99
CA GLN A 25 -5.58 -6.48 -2.35
C GLN A 25 -7.09 -6.73 -2.41
N GLU A 26 -7.59 -7.28 -3.52
CA GLU A 26 -9.01 -7.55 -3.70
C GLU A 26 -9.49 -8.61 -2.70
N TYR A 27 -8.75 -9.70 -2.55
CA TYR A 27 -9.03 -10.72 -1.55
C TYR A 27 -9.04 -10.12 -0.14
N TYR A 28 -8.02 -9.33 0.20
CA TYR A 28 -7.94 -8.67 1.51
C TYR A 28 -9.17 -7.80 1.78
N MET A 29 -9.60 -7.00 0.80
CA MET A 29 -10.78 -6.14 0.96
C MET A 29 -12.07 -6.95 1.10
N LYS A 30 -12.22 -8.03 0.34
CA LYS A 30 -13.43 -8.86 0.33
C LYS A 30 -13.57 -9.72 1.59
N HIS A 31 -12.45 -10.17 2.17
CA HIS A 31 -12.46 -11.22 3.19
C HIS A 31 -11.83 -10.82 4.53
N VAL A 32 -10.99 -9.79 4.56
CA VAL A 32 -10.20 -9.44 5.77
C VAL A 32 -10.60 -8.07 6.31
N ALA A 33 -10.73 -7.06 5.45
CA ALA A 33 -11.07 -5.71 5.87
C ALA A 33 -12.58 -5.53 6.05
N LYS A 34 -13.00 -5.01 7.21
CA LYS A 34 -14.36 -4.49 7.39
C LYS A 34 -14.36 -3.01 7.02
N LEU A 35 -14.59 -2.74 5.74
CA LEU A 35 -14.55 -1.37 5.21
C LEU A 35 -15.84 -0.61 5.50
N GLN A 36 -15.72 0.62 6.01
CA GLN A 36 -16.86 1.54 6.09
C GLN A 36 -17.24 2.09 4.70
N ALA A 37 -16.28 2.15 3.78
CA ALA A 37 -16.46 2.52 2.38
C ALA A 37 -15.47 1.75 1.49
N ASN A 38 -15.90 1.38 0.30
CA ASN A 38 -15.02 0.67 -0.65
C ASN A 38 -13.82 1.53 -1.02
N TRP A 39 -12.63 0.93 -1.00
CA TRP A 39 -11.42 1.59 -1.50
C TRP A 39 -11.47 1.70 -3.01
N VAL A 40 -11.00 2.83 -3.52
CA VAL A 40 -10.87 3.05 -4.95
C VAL A 40 -9.65 2.30 -5.47
N ASN A 41 -9.75 1.62 -6.62
CA ASN A 41 -8.66 0.85 -7.23
C ASN A 41 -7.99 -0.15 -6.27
N ASN A 42 -8.77 -0.72 -5.36
CA ASN A 42 -8.31 -1.62 -4.31
C ASN A 42 -7.17 -1.06 -3.43
N CYS A 43 -7.12 0.27 -3.27
CA CYS A 43 -6.06 0.95 -2.54
C CYS A 43 -6.65 2.05 -1.65
N PRO A 44 -6.41 2.01 -0.32
CA PRO A 44 -6.94 3.03 0.60
C PRO A 44 -6.33 4.41 0.38
N LEU A 45 -5.18 4.50 -0.28
CA LEU A 45 -4.55 5.77 -0.64
C LEU A 45 -4.99 6.30 -2.01
N SER A 46 -5.80 5.56 -2.78
CA SER A 46 -6.26 6.05 -4.08
C SER A 46 -7.27 7.17 -3.89
N ASN A 47 -7.03 8.31 -4.54
CA ASN A 47 -7.89 9.49 -4.52
C ASN A 47 -8.67 9.70 -5.83
N LYS A 48 -8.45 8.84 -6.83
CA LYS A 48 -9.12 8.88 -8.15
C LYS A 48 -9.42 7.46 -8.64
N ASN A 49 -10.39 7.36 -9.55
CA ASN A 49 -10.79 6.11 -10.21
C ASN A 49 -9.81 5.63 -11.30
N GLU A 50 -8.70 6.33 -11.53
CA GLU A 50 -7.74 5.95 -12.57
C GLU A 50 -6.58 5.13 -11.98
N GLU A 51 -6.38 3.91 -12.46
CA GLU A 51 -5.29 3.02 -12.01
C GLU A 51 -3.88 3.60 -12.21
N LYS A 52 -3.72 4.51 -13.18
CA LYS A 52 -2.43 5.09 -13.57
C LYS A 52 -1.97 6.20 -12.62
N ASP A 53 -2.90 6.86 -11.93
CA ASP A 53 -2.63 7.99 -11.03
C ASP A 53 -2.69 7.53 -9.55
N CYS A 54 -1.68 6.80 -9.05
CA CYS A 54 -1.52 6.63 -7.59
C CYS A 54 -0.85 7.86 -6.97
N ASP A 55 -1.55 8.99 -7.01
CA ASP A 55 -1.07 10.23 -6.40
C ASP A 55 -0.97 10.12 -4.88
N GLY A 56 -1.86 9.39 -4.22
CA GLY A 56 -1.78 9.18 -2.77
C GLY A 56 -0.55 8.39 -2.34
N CYS A 57 0.10 7.66 -3.25
CA CYS A 57 1.37 7.00 -3.00
C CYS A 57 2.58 7.95 -3.04
N LYS A 58 2.46 9.16 -3.61
CA LYS A 58 3.60 10.10 -3.80
C LYS A 58 4.27 10.47 -2.49
N MET A 59 3.50 10.54 -1.40
CA MET A 59 4.05 10.87 -0.08
C MET A 59 4.96 9.77 0.50
N LEU A 60 4.82 8.52 0.04
CA LEU A 60 5.57 7.37 0.57
C LEU A 60 6.82 7.02 -0.24
N TRP A 61 6.89 7.46 -1.50
CA TRP A 61 8.00 7.17 -2.40
C TRP A 61 8.36 8.41 -3.20
N LYS A 62 9.49 9.02 -2.84
CA LYS A 62 10.07 10.14 -3.58
C LYS A 62 11.13 9.60 -4.53
N SER A 63 10.85 9.64 -5.82
CA SER A 63 11.77 9.24 -6.87
C SER A 63 11.53 10.08 -8.10
N ASP A 64 12.60 10.50 -8.77
CA ASP A 64 12.51 11.24 -10.04
C ASP A 64 11.96 10.38 -11.18
N ARG A 65 11.85 9.06 -10.96
CA ARG A 65 11.38 8.07 -11.95
C ARG A 65 9.90 7.71 -11.81
N GLY A 66 9.20 8.25 -10.81
CA GLY A 66 7.77 7.99 -10.61
C GLY A 66 7.36 7.81 -9.15
N THR A 67 6.17 7.24 -8.96
CA THR A 67 5.57 7.01 -7.64
C THR A 67 5.80 5.58 -7.18
N LEU A 68 5.30 5.22 -5.99
CA LEU A 68 5.29 3.84 -5.51
C LEU A 68 4.60 2.88 -6.50
N CYS A 69 3.65 3.35 -7.32
CA CYS A 69 2.98 2.49 -8.30
C CYS A 69 3.71 2.40 -9.63
N THR A 70 4.40 3.46 -10.06
CA THR A 70 4.93 3.58 -11.43
C THR A 70 6.45 3.43 -11.53
N ASP A 71 7.21 3.71 -10.47
CA ASP A 71 8.66 3.50 -10.48
C ASP A 71 8.97 2.00 -10.44
N THR A 72 9.66 1.49 -11.46
CA THR A 72 10.01 0.06 -11.58
C THR A 72 10.87 -0.46 -10.43
N ARG A 73 11.56 0.44 -9.71
CA ARG A 73 12.38 0.10 -8.55
C ARG A 73 11.59 0.05 -7.25
N SER A 74 10.40 0.65 -7.22
CA SER A 74 9.56 0.70 -6.04
C SER A 74 9.07 -0.70 -5.64
N PRO A 75 8.88 -0.95 -4.33
CA PRO A 75 8.47 -2.27 -3.88
C PRO A 75 7.06 -2.64 -4.34
N LEU A 76 6.13 -1.68 -4.47
CA LEU A 76 4.77 -1.97 -4.96
C LEU A 76 4.76 -2.32 -6.44
N HIS A 77 5.52 -1.60 -7.29
CA HIS A 77 5.67 -2.00 -8.68
C HIS A 77 6.26 -3.41 -8.78
N LYS A 78 7.32 -3.71 -8.02
CA LYS A 78 7.92 -5.06 -7.99
C LYS A 78 6.93 -6.11 -7.53
N TRP A 79 6.16 -5.84 -6.47
CA TRP A 79 5.14 -6.76 -5.96
C TRP A 79 4.06 -7.06 -7.00
N LYS A 80 3.54 -6.02 -7.69
CA LYS A 80 2.52 -6.17 -8.75
C LYS A 80 3.03 -7.02 -9.92
N ASN A 81 4.32 -6.92 -10.23
CA ASN A 81 4.97 -7.69 -11.29
C ASN A 81 5.58 -9.02 -10.80
N THR A 82 5.33 -9.40 -9.54
CA THR A 82 5.79 -10.67 -8.98
C THR A 82 4.62 -11.64 -8.92
N GLY A 83 4.72 -12.74 -9.66
CA GLY A 83 3.70 -13.79 -9.68
C GLY A 83 3.52 -14.51 -8.34
N ILE A 84 2.35 -15.10 -8.15
CA ILE A 84 1.97 -15.87 -6.95
C ILE A 84 2.92 -17.06 -6.70
N ASN A 85 3.57 -17.58 -7.76
CA ASN A 85 4.59 -18.62 -7.68
C ASN A 85 5.90 -18.18 -7.01
N ARG A 86 6.06 -16.90 -6.67
CA ARG A 86 7.21 -16.36 -5.92
C ARG A 86 6.75 -15.76 -4.59
N PRO A 87 6.27 -16.58 -3.64
CA PRO A 87 5.69 -16.09 -2.39
C PRO A 87 6.70 -15.33 -1.54
N ASN A 88 7.97 -15.76 -1.52
CA ASN A 88 9.03 -15.09 -0.76
C ASN A 88 9.27 -13.65 -1.25
N ASP A 89 9.33 -13.45 -2.56
CA ASP A 89 9.50 -12.13 -3.17
C ASP A 89 8.28 -11.24 -2.88
N ARG A 90 7.07 -11.80 -2.99
CA ARG A 90 5.83 -11.08 -2.64
C ARG A 90 5.80 -10.68 -1.18
N SER A 91 6.15 -11.58 -0.25
CA SER A 91 6.26 -11.26 1.17
C SER A 91 7.29 -10.16 1.42
N TYR A 92 8.47 -10.28 0.81
CA TYR A 92 9.54 -9.30 0.92
C TYR A 92 9.09 -7.90 0.47
N TYR A 93 8.53 -7.77 -0.74
CA TYR A 93 8.08 -6.47 -1.23
C TYR A 93 6.90 -5.92 -0.43
N ALA A 94 5.95 -6.77 -0.01
CA ALA A 94 4.85 -6.36 0.85
C ALA A 94 5.36 -5.80 2.19
N SER A 95 6.36 -6.44 2.80
CA SER A 95 7.00 -5.96 4.03
C SER A 95 7.61 -4.56 3.85
N GLN A 96 8.28 -4.31 2.72
CA GLN A 96 8.88 -3.01 2.44
C GLN A 96 7.81 -1.91 2.33
N ILE A 97 6.69 -2.20 1.68
CA ILE A 97 5.58 -1.26 1.54
C ILE A 97 4.97 -0.93 2.91
N ALA A 98 4.76 -1.95 3.76
CA ALA A 98 4.27 -1.76 5.12
C ALA A 98 5.24 -0.89 5.96
N VAL A 99 6.55 -1.10 5.81
CA VAL A 99 7.59 -0.32 6.47
C VAL A 99 7.59 1.14 5.99
N LEU A 100 7.40 1.40 4.70
CA LEU A 100 7.29 2.78 4.17
C LEU A 100 6.12 3.53 4.84
N ALA A 101 4.95 2.90 4.90
CA ALA A 101 3.78 3.47 5.57
C ALA A 101 4.04 3.69 7.07
N MET A 102 4.67 2.73 7.75
CA MET A 102 5.03 2.85 9.16
C MET A 102 6.00 4.01 9.42
N LYS A 103 7.04 4.18 8.58
CA LYS A 103 7.99 5.29 8.71
C LYS A 103 7.29 6.63 8.55
N PHE A 104 6.41 6.75 7.56
CA PHE A 104 5.65 7.97 7.35
C PHE A 104 4.74 8.29 8.53
N LEU A 105 3.98 7.30 9.04
CA LEU A 105 3.14 7.45 10.23
C LEU A 105 3.92 7.91 11.47
N ARG A 106 5.16 7.44 11.64
CA ARG A 106 6.04 7.83 12.77
C ARG A 106 6.64 9.22 12.61
N SER A 107 6.88 9.65 11.37
CA SER A 107 7.43 10.98 11.08
C SER A 107 6.42 12.13 11.20
N GLN A 108 5.12 11.82 11.27
CA GLN A 108 4.07 12.81 11.49
C GLN A 108 4.12 13.26 12.96
N PRO A 109 4.41 14.54 13.25
CA PRO A 109 4.41 15.02 14.63
C PRO A 109 3.03 14.77 15.25
N SER A 110 3.02 14.20 16.44
CA SER A 110 1.82 14.08 17.25
C SER A 110 1.35 15.50 17.54
N LYS A 111 0.31 15.99 16.86
CA LYS A 111 -0.41 17.17 17.34
C LYS A 111 -1.07 16.76 18.65
N ALA A 112 -0.36 16.94 19.75
CA ALA A 112 -0.95 17.03 21.08
C ALA A 112 -1.86 18.25 21.04
N THR A 113 -3.17 18.00 21.07
CA THR A 113 -4.18 19.02 21.35
C THR A 113 -4.65 18.79 22.76
#